data_AF-A0A8U0TCB1-F1
#
_entry.id   AF-A0A8U0TCB1-F1
#
_cell.length_a   1.000
_cell.length_b   1.000
_cell.length_c   1.000
_cell.angle_alpha   90.00
_cell.angle_beta   90.00
_cell.angle_gamma   90.00
#
_symmetry.space_group_name_H-M   'P 1'
#
loop_
_entity.id
_entity.type
_entity.pdbx_description
1 polymer ?
#
loop_
_entity_poly.entity_id
_entity_poly.type
_entity_poly.pdbx_seq_one_letter_code
_entity_poly.pdbx_strand_id
1 'polypeptide(L)'
;MPRTDCGGLAAETFGQQENMNDSRQQSLFFITSPDLHKLCAVRIILSNEVADTEIRSTQMKICRQLLFLHQDILTSPVPGKLSQIWVVMAIPFYKAGKLNAYIEKYGAKVEAPQRVIPVILQNCLSYSLTARLAPAWNKIGHLLVQGREFLSQMGKQSAVVLDINVSETQVCLSIEAYTIRLPLPELREFGISQSIIKDFDNNKNAVIEGHSILSNWCYVLPSMKRGQIISILHTTPPDCPFHSYEDFQMHWDDLYGYKLPEDCGNTKIYCSIYFKMIGGKIFTYPFTCHL
;
A
#
# COMPACT_ATOMS: atom_id res chain seq x y z
N MET A 1 49.76 16.54 -2.60
CA MET A 1 49.30 15.46 -3.51
C MET A 1 48.17 14.71 -2.83
N PRO A 2 47.14 14.28 -3.58
CA PRO A 2 45.75 14.34 -3.11
C PRO A 2 45.03 12.98 -3.00
N ARG A 3 43.81 13.02 -2.44
CA ARG A 3 42.71 12.01 -2.42
C ARG A 3 42.91 10.86 -1.43
N THR A 4 41.94 10.49 -0.61
CA THR A 4 40.55 10.17 -0.96
C THR A 4 39.52 10.61 0.09
N ASP A 5 38.63 11.51 -0.32
CA ASP A 5 37.27 11.61 0.20
C ASP A 5 36.46 10.42 -0.35
N CYS A 6 35.93 9.57 0.53
CA CYS A 6 34.92 8.59 0.17
C CYS A 6 33.55 9.15 0.56
N GLY A 7 32.80 9.57 -0.46
CA GLY A 7 31.46 10.10 -0.34
C GLY A 7 30.44 9.07 0.15
N GLY A 8 29.64 9.49 1.12
CA GLY A 8 28.34 8.89 1.43
C GLY A 8 27.25 9.63 0.66
N LEU A 9 26.93 9.13 -0.54
CA LEU A 9 25.81 9.55 -1.37
C LEU A 9 24.71 8.49 -1.26
N ALA A 10 23.76 8.65 -0.33
CA ALA A 10 22.40 8.06 -0.37
C ALA A 10 21.60 8.42 0.89
N ALA A 11 21.26 9.70 1.07
CA ALA A 11 20.19 10.10 2.00
C ALA A 11 19.49 11.41 1.57
N GLU A 12 19.77 11.91 0.37
CA GLU A 12 19.15 13.12 -0.19
C GLU A 12 18.16 12.72 -1.28
N THR A 13 17.01 12.17 -0.87
CA THR A 13 15.81 12.23 -1.73
C THR A 13 14.49 12.24 -0.97
N PHE A 14 14.49 12.30 0.36
CA PHE A 14 13.26 12.45 1.15
C PHE A 14 13.23 13.67 2.08
N GLY A 15 14.17 14.62 1.91
CA GLY A 15 14.28 15.79 2.79
C GLY A 15 14.89 17.07 2.20
N GLN A 16 15.09 17.17 0.89
CA GLN A 16 15.51 18.44 0.27
C GLN A 16 14.68 18.72 -0.98
N GLN A 17 13.96 19.83 -0.93
CA GLN A 17 13.43 20.50 -2.11
C GLN A 17 14.61 21.21 -2.78
N GLU A 18 15.45 20.45 -3.48
CA GLU A 18 16.43 21.04 -4.37
C GLU A 18 15.70 21.56 -5.62
N ASN A 19 15.81 22.87 -5.84
CA ASN A 19 15.37 23.56 -7.04
C ASN A 19 16.13 23.04 -8.26
N MET A 20 15.64 21.96 -8.88
CA MET A 20 15.91 21.67 -10.28
C MET A 20 14.68 22.06 -11.10
N ASN A 21 14.82 23.22 -11.73
CA ASN A 21 13.87 23.87 -12.61
C ASN A 21 13.90 23.22 -14.00
N ASP A 22 13.74 21.89 -14.06
CA ASP A 22 13.22 21.26 -15.28
C ASP A 22 11.70 21.39 -15.17
N SER A 23 11.06 21.99 -16.18
CA SER A 23 9.61 22.08 -16.26
C SER A 23 9.03 20.66 -16.28
N ARG A 24 8.72 20.11 -15.11
CA ARG A 24 8.17 18.76 -14.99
C ARG A 24 6.87 18.72 -15.76
N GLN A 25 6.84 17.88 -16.78
CA GLN A 25 5.76 17.90 -17.76
C GLN A 25 4.57 17.11 -17.22
N GLN A 26 3.67 17.82 -16.53
CA GLN A 26 2.37 17.29 -16.15
C GLN A 26 1.48 17.17 -17.39
N SER A 27 0.99 15.97 -17.66
CA SER A 27 0.03 15.72 -18.74
C SER A 27 -1.38 15.66 -18.17
N LEU A 28 -2.29 16.45 -18.74
CA LEU A 28 -3.70 16.48 -18.35
C LEU A 28 -4.55 15.76 -19.40
N PHE A 29 -5.40 14.85 -18.93
CA PHE A 29 -6.34 14.12 -19.77
C PHE A 29 -7.76 14.38 -19.27
N PHE A 30 -8.64 14.79 -20.18
CA PHE A 30 -10.04 15.06 -19.87
C PHE A 30 -10.92 13.99 -20.47
N ILE A 31 -11.77 13.39 -19.64
CA ILE A 31 -12.70 12.33 -20.01
C ILE A 31 -14.11 12.80 -19.65
N THR A 32 -15.09 12.51 -20.51
CA THR A 32 -16.49 12.77 -20.20
C THR A 32 -16.92 11.97 -18.98
N SER A 33 -17.51 12.64 -17.99
CA SER A 33 -18.05 11.96 -16.80
C SER A 33 -19.23 11.07 -17.18
N PRO A 34 -19.42 9.90 -16.55
CA PRO A 34 -20.64 9.13 -16.73
C PRO A 34 -21.85 9.95 -16.25
N ASP A 35 -23.01 9.69 -16.85
CA ASP A 35 -24.28 10.29 -16.40
C ASP A 35 -24.61 9.82 -14.98
N LEU A 36 -24.36 10.71 -14.00
CA LEU A 36 -24.54 10.40 -12.58
C LEU A 36 -25.98 10.07 -12.23
N HIS A 37 -26.97 10.48 -13.03
CA HIS A 37 -28.38 10.14 -12.82
C HIS A 37 -28.69 8.67 -13.15
N LYS A 38 -27.83 8.00 -13.94
CA LYS A 38 -27.94 6.57 -14.25
C LYS A 38 -27.18 5.68 -13.25
N LEU A 39 -26.44 6.30 -12.34
CA LEU A 39 -25.66 5.64 -11.32
C LEU A 39 -26.32 5.79 -9.94
N CYS A 40 -25.99 4.87 -9.05
CA CYS A 40 -26.29 4.99 -7.63
C CYS A 40 -25.04 4.67 -6.81
N ALA A 41 -24.95 5.27 -5.64
CA ALA A 41 -23.96 4.94 -4.63
C ALA A 41 -24.66 4.25 -3.45
N VAL A 42 -24.09 3.16 -2.97
CA VAL A 42 -24.50 2.52 -1.72
C VAL A 42 -23.33 2.48 -0.76
N ARG A 43 -23.65 2.51 0.53
CA ARG A 43 -22.65 2.35 1.58
C ARG A 43 -22.80 0.95 2.17
N ILE A 44 -21.68 0.23 2.26
CA ILE A 44 -21.60 -1.01 3.01
C ILE A 44 -21.02 -0.68 4.38
N ILE A 45 -21.67 -1.17 5.43
CA ILE A 45 -21.25 -1.08 6.82
C ILE A 45 -20.80 -2.46 7.27
N LEU A 46 -19.52 -2.58 7.62
CA LEU A 46 -18.92 -3.78 8.18
C LEU A 46 -19.25 -3.87 9.67
N SER A 47 -19.46 -5.10 10.17
CA SER A 47 -19.62 -5.34 11.60
C SER A 47 -18.34 -4.96 12.37
N ASN A 48 -18.50 -4.35 13.54
CA ASN A 48 -17.39 -3.79 14.33
C ASN A 48 -16.95 -4.70 15.49
N GLU A 49 -17.00 -6.01 15.30
CA GLU A 49 -16.76 -7.00 16.37
C GLU A 49 -15.27 -7.25 16.64
N VAL A 50 -14.38 -6.63 15.87
CA VAL A 50 -12.93 -6.86 15.87
C VAL A 50 -12.16 -5.57 16.09
N ALA A 51 -10.86 -5.69 16.41
CA ALA A 51 -9.99 -4.54 16.62
C ALA A 51 -9.86 -3.65 15.37
N ASP A 52 -9.66 -2.33 15.55
CA ASP A 52 -9.56 -1.33 14.48
C ASP A 52 -8.54 -1.64 13.36
N THR A 53 -7.49 -2.38 13.69
CA THR A 53 -6.46 -2.81 12.72
C THR A 53 -6.98 -3.92 11.81
N GLU A 54 -7.75 -4.85 12.36
CA GLU A 54 -8.35 -5.96 11.62
C GLU A 54 -9.50 -5.46 10.75
N ILE A 55 -10.33 -4.54 11.26
CA ILE A 55 -11.44 -3.99 10.48
C ILE A 55 -10.94 -3.23 9.25
N ARG A 56 -9.81 -2.51 9.36
CA ARG A 56 -9.19 -1.79 8.22
C ARG A 56 -8.69 -2.76 7.15
N SER A 57 -8.04 -3.85 7.54
CA SER A 57 -7.60 -4.90 6.62
C SER A 57 -8.79 -5.58 5.94
N THR A 58 -9.82 -5.95 6.71
CA THR A 58 -11.08 -6.51 6.19
C THR A 58 -11.76 -5.56 5.21
N GLN A 59 -11.83 -4.27 5.52
CA GLN A 59 -12.37 -3.25 4.64
C GLN A 59 -11.63 -3.18 3.31
N MET A 60 -10.30 -3.13 3.33
CA MET A 60 -9.48 -3.11 2.12
C MET A 60 -9.65 -4.39 1.29
N LYS A 61 -9.68 -5.54 1.95
CA LYS A 61 -9.89 -6.84 1.31
C LYS A 61 -11.24 -6.92 0.60
N ILE A 62 -12.33 -6.57 1.30
CA ILE A 62 -13.69 -6.58 0.72
C ILE A 62 -13.79 -5.59 -0.44
N CYS A 63 -13.24 -4.37 -0.30
CA CYS A 63 -13.19 -3.39 -1.39
C CYS A 63 -12.56 -3.96 -2.66
N ARG A 64 -11.40 -4.61 -2.53
CA ARG A 64 -10.66 -5.19 -3.65
C ARG A 64 -11.40 -6.39 -4.22
N GLN A 65 -11.87 -7.33 -3.39
CA GLN A 65 -12.60 -8.51 -3.84
C GLN A 65 -13.87 -8.17 -4.61
N LEU A 66 -14.68 -7.23 -4.11
CA LEU A 66 -15.86 -6.72 -4.81
C LEU A 66 -15.53 -6.20 -6.21
N LEU A 67 -14.46 -5.40 -6.30
CA LEU A 67 -14.03 -4.77 -7.54
C LEU A 67 -13.62 -5.80 -8.63
N PHE A 68 -12.99 -6.91 -8.22
CA PHE A 68 -12.60 -7.97 -9.15
C PHE A 68 -13.70 -8.98 -9.41
N LEU A 69 -14.65 -9.14 -8.49
CA LEU A 69 -15.84 -9.97 -8.69
C LEU A 69 -16.81 -9.34 -9.70
N HIS A 70 -16.90 -8.01 -9.72
CA HIS A 70 -17.83 -7.27 -10.57
C HIS A 70 -17.11 -6.14 -11.33
N GLN A 71 -16.91 -6.32 -12.64
CA GLN A 71 -16.23 -5.30 -13.46
C GLN A 71 -17.02 -3.99 -13.60
N ASP A 72 -18.35 -4.06 -13.43
CA ASP A 72 -19.28 -2.93 -13.62
C ASP A 72 -19.45 -2.03 -12.38
N ILE A 73 -18.67 -2.27 -11.31
CA ILE A 73 -18.72 -1.44 -10.09
C ILE A 73 -17.39 -0.74 -9.84
N LEU A 74 -17.49 0.39 -9.14
CA LEU A 74 -16.35 1.06 -8.52
C LEU A 74 -16.51 1.00 -7.01
N THR A 75 -15.44 0.72 -6.30
CA THR A 75 -15.42 0.63 -4.83
C THR A 75 -14.41 1.62 -4.26
N SER A 76 -14.60 2.03 -3.00
CA SER A 76 -13.53 2.63 -2.20
C SER A 76 -13.82 2.50 -0.71
N PRO A 77 -12.79 2.36 0.15
CA PRO A 77 -12.97 2.60 1.57
C PRO A 77 -13.35 4.07 1.80
N VAL A 78 -14.31 4.33 2.68
CA VAL A 78 -14.72 5.71 3.00
C VAL A 78 -13.59 6.41 3.77
N PRO A 79 -13.11 7.58 3.32
CA PRO A 79 -12.06 8.32 4.02
C PRO A 79 -12.43 8.60 5.48
N GLY A 80 -11.53 8.27 6.41
CA GLY A 80 -11.73 8.49 7.85
C GLY A 80 -12.75 7.56 8.54
N LYS A 81 -13.31 6.56 7.84
CA LYS A 81 -14.25 5.59 8.42
C LYS A 81 -13.75 4.17 8.18
N LEU A 82 -13.38 3.45 9.24
CA LEU A 82 -12.72 2.14 9.15
C LEU A 82 -13.66 0.98 8.77
N SER A 83 -14.97 1.14 8.97
CA SER A 83 -15.99 0.11 8.75
C SER A 83 -16.89 0.38 7.54
N GLN A 84 -16.60 1.38 6.71
CA GLN A 84 -17.53 1.81 5.65
C GLN A 84 -16.90 1.73 4.26
N ILE A 85 -17.64 1.20 3.29
CA ILE A 85 -17.19 1.10 1.90
C ILE A 85 -18.22 1.79 1.01
N TRP A 86 -17.76 2.64 0.10
CA TRP A 86 -18.57 3.14 -1.01
C TRP A 86 -18.55 2.14 -2.16
N VAL A 87 -19.72 1.91 -2.75
CA VAL A 87 -19.84 1.23 -4.03
C VAL A 87 -20.68 2.09 -4.97
N VAL A 88 -20.12 2.42 -6.13
CA VAL A 88 -20.81 3.12 -7.23
C VAL A 88 -21.08 2.11 -8.33
N MET A 89 -22.31 2.07 -8.82
CA MET A 89 -22.76 1.14 -9.85
C MET A 89 -23.91 1.72 -10.66
N ALA A 90 -24.20 1.11 -11.81
CA ALA A 90 -25.39 1.43 -12.58
C ALA A 90 -26.67 1.00 -11.83
N ILE A 91 -27.75 1.79 -11.93
CA ILE A 91 -29.04 1.49 -11.27
C ILE A 91 -29.58 0.09 -11.66
N PRO A 92 -29.49 -0.38 -12.93
CA PRO A 92 -29.90 -1.74 -13.28
C PRO A 92 -29.11 -2.83 -12.55
N PHE A 93 -27.80 -2.62 -12.32
CA PHE A 93 -26.96 -3.57 -11.58
C PHE A 93 -27.42 -3.69 -10.13
N TYR A 94 -27.69 -2.55 -9.47
CA TYR A 94 -28.22 -2.53 -8.11
C TYR A 94 -29.54 -3.29 -8.00
N LYS A 95 -30.48 -3.03 -8.92
CA LYS A 95 -31.80 -3.70 -8.94
C LYS A 95 -31.73 -5.20 -9.16
N ALA A 96 -30.65 -5.72 -9.74
CA ALA A 96 -30.43 -7.15 -9.91
C ALA A 96 -30.04 -7.89 -8.61
N GLY A 97 -29.76 -7.16 -7.51
CA GLY A 97 -29.52 -7.75 -6.19
C GLY A 97 -28.17 -8.47 -6.01
N LYS A 98 -27.29 -8.47 -7.02
CA LYS A 98 -26.00 -9.20 -7.01
C LYS A 98 -25.09 -8.80 -5.84
N LEU A 99 -25.10 -7.52 -5.48
CA LEU A 99 -24.26 -7.01 -4.38
C LEU A 99 -24.68 -7.59 -3.02
N ASN A 100 -25.98 -7.60 -2.73
CA ASN A 100 -26.49 -8.01 -1.41
C ASN A 100 -26.12 -9.46 -1.09
N ALA A 101 -26.26 -10.36 -2.08
CA ALA A 101 -25.92 -11.77 -1.92
C ALA A 101 -24.44 -12.00 -1.53
N TYR A 102 -23.52 -11.15 -2.03
CA TYR A 102 -22.11 -11.24 -1.65
C TYR A 102 -21.84 -10.66 -0.26
N ILE A 103 -22.46 -9.53 0.07
CA ILE A 103 -22.21 -8.80 1.33
C ILE A 103 -22.80 -9.53 2.55
N GLU A 104 -23.93 -10.21 2.40
CA GLU A 104 -24.54 -11.01 3.46
C GLU A 104 -23.59 -12.09 4.00
N LYS A 105 -22.74 -12.68 3.14
CA LYS A 105 -21.72 -13.66 3.55
C LYS A 105 -20.73 -13.10 4.58
N TYR A 106 -20.50 -11.80 4.58
CA TYR A 106 -19.56 -11.12 5.48
C TYR A 106 -20.26 -10.48 6.70
N GLY A 107 -21.56 -10.75 6.91
CA GLY A 107 -22.33 -10.15 8.00
C GLY A 107 -22.43 -8.62 7.92
N ALA A 108 -22.16 -8.04 6.75
CA ALA A 108 -22.16 -6.61 6.53
C ALA A 108 -23.53 -6.13 6.05
N LYS A 109 -23.84 -4.85 6.28
CA LYS A 109 -25.12 -4.24 5.93
C LYS A 109 -24.97 -3.28 4.77
N VAL A 110 -25.87 -3.34 3.80
CA VAL A 110 -25.97 -2.36 2.71
C VAL A 110 -27.00 -1.29 3.10
N GLU A 111 -26.60 -0.02 3.07
CA GLU A 111 -27.50 1.12 3.25
C GLU A 111 -28.31 1.40 1.99
N ALA A 112 -29.38 2.21 2.14
CA ALA A 112 -30.20 2.63 1.02
C ALA A 112 -29.37 3.34 -0.06
N PRO A 113 -29.69 3.14 -1.35
CA PRO A 113 -29.00 3.79 -2.45
C PRO A 113 -29.23 5.30 -2.40
N GLN A 114 -28.19 6.04 -2.70
CA GLN A 114 -28.19 7.49 -2.79
C GLN A 114 -27.63 7.96 -4.13
N ARG A 115 -27.89 9.23 -4.45
CA ARG A 115 -27.37 9.88 -5.65
C ARG A 115 -25.85 9.91 -5.61
N VAL A 116 -25.22 9.62 -6.74
CA VAL A 116 -23.77 9.79 -6.89
C VAL A 116 -23.46 11.29 -6.98
N ILE A 117 -22.55 11.75 -6.13
CA ILE A 117 -21.97 13.09 -6.20
C ILE A 117 -20.50 13.00 -6.61
N PRO A 118 -19.90 14.06 -7.19
CA PRO A 118 -18.55 14.01 -7.75
C PRO A 118 -17.48 13.48 -6.78
N VAL A 119 -17.52 13.87 -5.50
CA VAL A 119 -16.56 13.40 -4.49
C VAL A 119 -16.63 11.89 -4.23
N ILE A 120 -17.83 11.28 -4.29
CA ILE A 120 -17.97 9.83 -4.13
C ILE A 120 -17.39 9.12 -5.35
N LEU A 121 -17.72 9.62 -6.55
CA LEU A 121 -17.20 9.07 -7.79
C LEU A 121 -15.67 9.19 -7.85
N GLN A 122 -15.11 10.34 -7.47
CA GLN A 122 -13.66 10.56 -7.42
C GLN A 122 -12.96 9.54 -6.53
N ASN A 123 -13.46 9.34 -5.31
CA ASN A 123 -12.87 8.40 -4.35
C ASN A 123 -12.93 6.95 -4.88
N CYS A 124 -14.10 6.53 -5.38
CA CYS A 124 -14.28 5.20 -5.96
C CYS A 124 -13.43 4.98 -7.21
N LEU A 125 -13.37 5.96 -8.11
CA LEU A 125 -12.57 5.89 -9.33
C LEU A 125 -11.07 5.82 -9.00
N SER A 126 -10.59 6.67 -8.09
CA SER A 126 -9.19 6.70 -7.67
C SER A 126 -8.73 5.37 -7.08
N TYR A 127 -9.51 4.82 -6.13
CA TYR A 127 -9.21 3.53 -5.54
C TYR A 127 -9.30 2.40 -6.57
N SER A 128 -10.40 2.34 -7.33
CA SER A 128 -10.66 1.25 -8.26
C SER A 128 -9.65 1.21 -9.41
N LEU A 129 -9.25 2.37 -9.92
CA LEU A 129 -8.19 2.46 -10.93
C LEU A 129 -6.86 1.95 -10.37
N THR A 130 -6.45 2.46 -9.20
CA THR A 130 -5.22 2.01 -8.53
C THR A 130 -5.23 0.50 -8.30
N ALA A 131 -6.34 -0.05 -7.80
CA ALA A 131 -6.47 -1.47 -7.51
C ALA A 131 -6.40 -2.33 -8.78
N ARG A 132 -7.00 -1.88 -9.89
CA ARG A 132 -6.97 -2.58 -11.19
C ARG A 132 -5.61 -2.49 -11.89
N LEU A 133 -4.84 -1.44 -11.63
CA LEU A 133 -3.50 -1.29 -12.19
C LEU A 133 -2.49 -2.23 -11.53
N ALA A 134 -2.67 -2.58 -10.26
CA ALA A 134 -1.81 -3.56 -9.59
C ALA A 134 -2.05 -4.98 -10.16
N PRO A 135 -1.00 -5.78 -10.41
CA PRO A 135 0.39 -5.55 -10.02
C PRO A 135 1.26 -4.85 -11.08
N ALA A 136 0.71 -4.43 -12.22
CA ALA A 136 1.50 -3.78 -13.27
C ALA A 136 1.96 -2.36 -12.86
N TRP A 137 1.18 -1.66 -12.05
CA TRP A 137 1.57 -0.43 -11.36
C TRP A 137 1.14 -0.49 -9.89
N ASN A 138 2.09 -0.26 -8.98
CA ASN A 138 1.93 -0.50 -7.55
C ASN A 138 2.01 0.80 -6.76
N LYS A 139 1.03 1.05 -5.90
CA LYS A 139 0.97 2.28 -5.12
C LYS A 139 1.98 2.29 -3.99
N ILE A 140 2.96 3.19 -4.02
CA ILE A 140 3.91 3.46 -2.93
C ILE A 140 3.75 4.93 -2.51
N GLY A 141 3.15 5.17 -1.34
CA GLY A 141 2.80 6.51 -0.90
C GLY A 141 1.85 7.18 -1.90
N HIS A 142 2.34 8.22 -2.57
CA HIS A 142 1.62 8.95 -3.61
C HIS A 142 2.00 8.53 -5.05
N LEU A 143 3.02 7.67 -5.21
CA LEU A 143 3.50 7.19 -6.51
C LEU A 143 2.82 5.88 -6.91
N LEU A 144 2.69 5.67 -8.20
CA LEU A 144 2.44 4.36 -8.83
C LEU A 144 3.74 3.91 -9.49
N VAL A 145 4.37 2.86 -8.99
CA VAL A 145 5.64 2.33 -9.50
C VAL A 145 5.39 1.18 -10.47
N GLN A 146 6.03 1.20 -11.62
CA GLN A 146 5.84 0.23 -12.68
C GLN A 146 6.50 -1.13 -12.34
N GLY A 147 5.78 -2.21 -12.64
CA GLY A 147 6.31 -3.56 -12.67
C GLY A 147 5.80 -4.45 -11.53
N ARG A 148 5.52 -5.71 -11.86
CA ARG A 148 5.05 -6.73 -10.90
C ARG A 148 6.07 -6.97 -9.78
N GLU A 149 7.34 -7.02 -10.15
CA GLU A 149 8.47 -7.34 -9.25
C GLU A 149 9.22 -6.09 -8.79
N PHE A 150 8.55 -4.92 -8.71
CA PHE A 150 9.19 -3.62 -8.41
C PHE A 150 9.98 -3.62 -7.08
N LEU A 151 9.61 -4.47 -6.12
CA LEU A 151 10.31 -4.65 -4.84
C LEU A 151 11.67 -5.33 -4.97
N SER A 152 11.91 -6.09 -6.03
CA SER A 152 13.17 -6.80 -6.27
C SER A 152 14.05 -6.10 -7.30
N GLN A 153 13.54 -5.06 -7.95
CA GLN A 153 14.24 -4.40 -9.05
C GLN A 153 15.32 -3.46 -8.55
N MET A 154 16.57 -3.80 -8.88
CA MET A 154 17.72 -2.92 -8.69
C MET A 154 17.78 -1.84 -9.77
N GLY A 155 17.97 -0.59 -9.34
CA GLY A 155 18.24 0.53 -10.24
C GLY A 155 17.04 1.44 -10.51
N LYS A 156 17.02 2.05 -11.69
CA LYS A 156 16.02 3.06 -12.09
C LYS A 156 14.71 2.37 -12.48
N GLN A 157 13.61 2.86 -11.91
CA GLN A 157 12.25 2.38 -12.19
C GLN A 157 11.37 3.56 -12.60
N SER A 158 10.43 3.30 -13.51
CA SER A 158 9.41 4.28 -13.89
C SER A 158 8.36 4.38 -12.79
N ALA A 159 8.01 5.60 -12.40
CA ALA A 159 6.90 5.87 -11.52
C ALA A 159 6.04 7.00 -12.08
N VAL A 160 4.78 7.06 -11.67
CA VAL A 160 3.91 8.21 -11.98
C VAL A 160 3.19 8.69 -10.73
N VAL A 161 2.97 9.99 -10.65
CA VAL A 161 1.94 10.56 -9.78
C VAL A 161 0.66 10.66 -10.61
N LEU A 162 -0.44 10.12 -10.08
CA LEU A 162 -1.75 10.15 -10.70
C LEU A 162 -2.73 10.84 -9.77
N ASP A 163 -3.22 12.01 -10.20
CA ASP A 163 -4.31 12.73 -9.54
C ASP A 163 -5.57 12.67 -10.38
N ILE A 164 -6.69 12.38 -9.73
CA ILE A 164 -8.00 12.30 -10.37
C ILE A 164 -8.90 13.35 -9.75
N ASN A 165 -9.43 14.23 -10.58
CA ASN A 165 -10.45 15.21 -10.20
C ASN A 165 -11.74 14.94 -10.95
N VAL A 166 -12.87 14.91 -10.24
CA VAL A 166 -14.19 14.68 -10.84
C VAL A 166 -15.08 15.88 -10.59
N SER A 167 -15.68 16.36 -11.68
CA SER A 167 -16.79 17.32 -11.68
C SER A 167 -18.08 16.63 -12.12
N GLU A 168 -19.20 17.36 -12.16
CA GLU A 168 -20.47 16.84 -12.67
C GLU A 168 -20.38 16.39 -14.14
N THR A 169 -19.53 17.03 -14.95
CA THR A 169 -19.49 16.83 -16.41
C THR A 169 -18.21 16.17 -16.91
N GLN A 170 -17.10 16.28 -16.19
CA GLN A 170 -15.78 15.83 -16.63
C GLN A 170 -14.98 15.18 -15.51
N VAL A 171 -14.15 14.20 -15.91
CA VAL A 171 -13.06 13.63 -15.12
C VAL A 171 -11.75 14.14 -15.69
N CYS A 172 -10.90 14.70 -14.85
CA CYS A 172 -9.55 15.12 -15.19
C CYS A 172 -8.54 14.17 -14.55
N LEU A 173 -7.65 13.60 -15.36
CA LEU A 173 -6.50 12.85 -14.91
C LEU A 173 -5.26 13.72 -15.10
N SER A 174 -4.54 13.96 -14.02
CA SER A 174 -3.23 14.59 -14.03
C SER A 174 -2.18 13.51 -13.83
N ILE A 175 -1.24 13.41 -14.76
CA ILE A 175 -0.16 12.42 -14.73
C ILE A 175 1.18 13.12 -14.82
N GLU A 176 2.05 12.85 -13.85
CA GLU A 176 3.43 13.30 -13.84
C GLU A 176 4.36 12.08 -13.78
N ALA A 177 5.31 12.01 -14.71
CA ALA A 177 6.23 10.88 -14.82
C ALA A 177 7.51 11.14 -14.03
N TYR A 178 7.99 10.09 -13.34
CA TYR A 178 9.16 10.09 -12.50
C TYR A 178 10.06 8.91 -12.84
N THR A 179 11.36 9.09 -12.64
CA THR A 179 12.31 7.98 -12.54
C THR A 179 12.80 7.90 -11.11
N ILE A 180 12.49 6.80 -10.43
CA ILE A 180 12.87 6.59 -9.02
C ILE A 180 13.90 5.46 -8.91
N ARG A 181 14.52 5.35 -7.74
CA ARG A 181 15.25 4.14 -7.33
C ARG A 181 14.72 3.74 -5.97
N LEU A 182 14.28 2.49 -5.85
CA LEU A 182 13.93 1.91 -4.56
C LEU A 182 15.18 1.19 -4.04
N PRO A 183 15.78 1.64 -2.92
CA PRO A 183 16.85 0.88 -2.28
C PRO A 183 16.33 -0.49 -1.86
N LEU A 184 17.11 -1.55 -2.10
CA LEU A 184 16.88 -2.82 -1.43
C LEU A 184 17.48 -2.68 -0.03
N PRO A 185 16.69 -2.89 1.04
CA PRO A 185 17.20 -2.71 2.39
C PRO A 185 18.29 -3.75 2.67
N GLU A 186 19.39 -3.30 3.27
CA GLU A 186 20.48 -4.16 3.70
C GLU A 186 20.79 -3.94 5.19
N LEU A 187 21.05 -5.02 5.94
CA LEU A 187 21.29 -4.93 7.40
C LEU A 187 22.40 -3.92 7.77
N ARG A 188 23.42 -3.78 6.92
CA ARG A 188 24.53 -2.84 7.12
C ARG A 188 24.11 -1.36 7.09
N GLU A 189 23.03 -1.02 6.40
CA GLU A 189 22.52 0.35 6.29
C GLU A 189 21.91 0.84 7.61
N PHE A 190 21.51 -0.08 8.47
CA PHE A 190 20.94 0.24 9.78
C PHE A 190 22.00 0.49 10.87
N GLY A 191 23.29 0.52 10.49
CA GLY A 191 24.40 0.75 11.40
C GLY A 191 24.62 -0.39 12.41
N ILE A 192 24.20 -1.61 12.06
CA ILE A 192 24.40 -2.81 12.88
C ILE A 192 25.85 -3.29 12.72
N SER A 193 26.49 -3.66 13.84
CA SER A 193 27.88 -4.14 13.80
C SER A 193 28.03 -5.44 12.99
N GLN A 194 29.16 -5.58 12.29
CA GLN A 194 29.40 -6.74 11.43
C GLN A 194 29.44 -8.07 12.20
N SER A 195 29.85 -8.06 13.48
CA SER A 195 29.80 -9.26 14.33
C SER A 195 28.36 -9.71 14.58
N ILE A 196 27.47 -8.77 14.90
CA ILE A 196 26.04 -9.07 15.12
C ILE A 196 25.38 -9.58 13.84
N ILE A 197 25.69 -8.99 12.68
CA ILE A 197 25.17 -9.47 11.39
C ILE A 197 25.66 -10.90 11.12
N LYS A 198 26.95 -11.19 11.34
CA LYS A 198 27.48 -12.55 11.17
C LYS A 198 26.82 -13.56 12.11
N ASP A 199 26.60 -13.18 13.36
CA ASP A 199 25.93 -14.05 14.33
C ASP A 199 24.46 -14.30 13.93
N PHE A 200 23.79 -13.27 13.41
CA PHE A 200 22.44 -13.35 12.88
C PHE A 200 22.36 -14.33 11.70
N ASP A 201 23.19 -14.13 10.67
CA ASP A 201 23.21 -14.96 9.46
C ASP A 201 23.50 -16.46 9.76
N ASN A 202 24.29 -16.74 10.80
CA ASN A 202 24.68 -18.10 11.18
C ASN A 202 23.68 -18.79 12.13
N ASN A 203 22.75 -18.06 12.74
CA ASN A 203 21.81 -18.59 13.72
C ASN A 203 20.37 -18.23 13.37
N LYS A 204 19.59 -19.22 12.92
CA LYS A 204 18.18 -19.05 12.54
C LYS A 204 17.26 -18.56 13.68
N ASN A 205 17.70 -18.61 14.93
CA ASN A 205 16.95 -18.11 16.09
C ASN A 205 17.51 -16.80 16.64
N ALA A 206 18.55 -16.23 16.01
CA ALA A 206 19.09 -14.94 16.42
C ALA A 206 18.09 -13.82 16.17
N VAL A 207 18.15 -12.82 17.03
CA VAL A 207 17.36 -11.60 16.95
C VAL A 207 18.32 -10.43 17.08
N ILE A 208 18.24 -9.49 16.14
CA ILE A 208 18.93 -8.20 16.27
C ILE A 208 18.00 -7.28 17.04
N GLU A 209 18.37 -7.04 18.30
CA GLU A 209 17.61 -6.18 19.20
C GLU A 209 17.75 -4.69 18.82
N GLY A 210 16.70 -3.90 19.06
CA GLY A 210 16.64 -2.50 18.63
C GLY A 210 17.75 -1.59 19.17
N HIS A 211 18.36 -1.92 20.30
CA HIS A 211 19.52 -1.19 20.83
C HIS A 211 20.80 -1.40 20.00
N SER A 212 20.85 -2.47 19.21
CA SER A 212 21.95 -2.77 18.27
C SER A 212 21.75 -2.13 16.90
N ILE A 213 20.63 -1.43 16.68
CA ILE A 213 20.24 -0.80 15.43
C ILE A 213 20.39 0.73 15.57
N LEU A 214 21.50 1.28 15.06
CA LEU A 214 21.82 2.71 15.21
C LEU A 214 20.87 3.60 14.39
N SER A 215 20.55 3.18 13.17
CA SER A 215 19.57 3.85 12.32
C SER A 215 18.30 3.01 12.32
N ASN A 216 17.42 3.21 13.31
CA ASN A 216 16.24 2.37 13.48
C ASN A 216 14.95 2.96 12.90
N TRP A 217 15.02 4.02 12.09
CA TRP A 217 13.84 4.59 11.43
C TRP A 217 13.74 4.10 9.98
N CYS A 218 12.54 3.72 9.56
CA CYS A 218 12.26 3.32 8.17
C CYS A 218 10.88 3.81 7.72
N TYR A 219 10.63 3.76 6.41
CA TYR A 219 9.33 3.95 5.80
C TYR A 219 8.72 2.60 5.40
N VAL A 220 7.46 2.38 5.77
CA VAL A 220 6.79 1.08 5.56
C VAL A 220 5.75 1.17 4.46
N LEU A 221 5.82 0.23 3.52
CA LEU A 221 4.90 0.09 2.40
C LEU A 221 3.48 -0.33 2.85
N PRO A 222 2.46 -0.15 1.99
CA PRO A 222 2.46 0.74 0.83
C PRO A 222 2.30 2.22 1.23
N SER A 223 1.98 2.48 2.51
CA SER A 223 1.59 3.82 2.97
C SER A 223 2.74 4.82 3.07
N MET A 224 3.98 4.34 3.07
CA MET A 224 5.19 5.13 3.34
C MET A 224 5.09 5.87 4.67
N LYS A 225 4.47 5.24 5.67
CA LYS A 225 4.45 5.77 7.04
C LYS A 225 5.78 5.47 7.70
N ARG A 226 6.31 6.47 8.40
CA ARG A 226 7.53 6.33 9.17
C ARG A 226 7.28 5.50 10.43
N GLY A 227 8.10 4.48 10.66
CA GLY A 227 8.06 3.59 11.81
C GLY A 227 9.46 3.34 12.37
N GLN A 228 9.52 2.83 13.60
CA GLN A 228 10.78 2.49 14.27
C GLN A 228 10.96 0.98 14.31
N ILE A 229 12.09 0.48 13.81
CA ILE A 229 12.52 -0.92 13.91
C ILE A 229 12.90 -1.18 15.36
N ILE A 230 12.20 -2.11 16.00
CA ILE A 230 12.49 -2.53 17.37
C ILE A 230 13.25 -3.85 17.43
N SER A 231 13.14 -4.68 16.39
CA SER A 231 13.91 -5.91 16.25
C SER A 231 13.89 -6.43 14.82
N ILE A 232 14.93 -7.20 14.46
CA ILE A 232 15.04 -7.94 13.20
C ILE A 232 15.19 -9.42 13.53
N LEU A 233 14.45 -10.27 12.82
CA LEU A 233 14.21 -11.67 13.16
C LEU A 233 14.16 -12.55 11.92
N HIS A 234 14.54 -13.82 12.09
CA HIS A 234 14.41 -14.84 11.05
C HIS A 234 13.07 -15.59 11.06
N THR A 235 12.36 -15.53 12.18
CA THR A 235 11.05 -16.19 12.38
C THR A 235 10.04 -15.17 12.88
N THR A 236 8.79 -15.35 12.48
CA THR A 236 7.70 -14.48 12.94
C THR A 236 7.48 -14.65 14.44
N PRO A 237 7.23 -13.55 15.19
CA PRO A 237 6.91 -13.63 16.61
C PRO A 237 5.64 -14.48 16.86
N PRO A 238 5.50 -15.13 18.04
CA PRO A 238 4.32 -15.97 18.34
C PRO A 238 2.99 -15.21 18.32
N ASP A 239 3.01 -13.91 18.59
CA ASP A 239 1.87 -12.99 18.57
C ASP A 239 1.56 -12.46 17.15
N CYS A 240 2.38 -12.81 16.15
CA CYS A 240 2.11 -12.46 14.77
C CYS A 240 0.92 -13.26 14.23
N PRO A 241 -0.06 -12.61 13.57
CA PRO A 241 -1.20 -13.31 12.96
C PRO A 241 -0.82 -14.12 11.71
N PHE A 242 0.41 -14.00 11.23
CA PHE A 242 0.93 -14.70 10.05
C PHE A 242 1.93 -15.76 10.51
N HIS A 243 1.70 -17.01 10.11
CA HIS A 243 2.51 -18.16 10.54
C HIS A 243 3.51 -18.62 9.49
N SER A 244 3.37 -18.11 8.27
CA SER A 244 4.22 -18.41 7.14
C SER A 244 4.49 -17.15 6.30
N TYR A 245 5.49 -17.21 5.43
CA TYR A 245 5.75 -16.09 4.51
C TYR A 245 4.66 -16.00 3.45
N GLU A 246 4.12 -17.16 3.06
CA GLU A 246 2.99 -17.30 2.15
C GLU A 246 1.76 -16.55 2.68
N ASP A 247 1.54 -16.53 4.01
CA ASP A 247 0.49 -15.71 4.63
C ASP A 247 0.71 -14.21 4.39
N PHE A 248 1.97 -13.73 4.47
CA PHE A 248 2.29 -12.36 4.10
C PHE A 248 2.04 -12.11 2.61
N GLN A 249 2.48 -13.01 1.73
CA GLN A 249 2.25 -12.86 0.29
C GLN A 249 0.76 -12.75 -0.02
N MET A 250 -0.06 -13.65 0.53
CA MET A 250 -1.51 -13.62 0.39
C MET A 250 -2.11 -12.34 0.96
N HIS A 251 -1.70 -11.91 2.15
CA HIS A 251 -2.19 -10.70 2.78
C HIS A 251 -1.91 -9.45 1.91
N TRP A 252 -0.68 -9.29 1.44
CA TRP A 252 -0.27 -8.15 0.64
C TRP A 252 -0.92 -8.14 -0.76
N ASP A 253 -1.13 -9.32 -1.35
CA ASP A 253 -1.85 -9.45 -2.61
C ASP A 253 -3.36 -9.14 -2.45
N ASP A 254 -3.99 -9.68 -1.41
CA ASP A 254 -5.40 -9.47 -1.09
C ASP A 254 -5.73 -8.00 -0.76
N LEU A 255 -4.80 -7.27 -0.14
CA LEU A 255 -5.04 -5.87 0.26
C LEU A 255 -4.61 -4.88 -0.82
N TYR A 256 -3.46 -5.11 -1.45
CA TYR A 256 -2.77 -4.11 -2.26
C TYR A 256 -2.47 -4.59 -3.68
N GLY A 257 -2.59 -5.90 -3.95
CA GLY A 257 -2.17 -6.51 -5.21
C GLY A 257 -0.65 -6.63 -5.35
N TYR A 258 0.09 -6.48 -4.25
CA TYR A 258 1.54 -6.56 -4.26
C TYR A 258 1.98 -8.02 -4.42
N LYS A 259 2.91 -8.26 -5.35
CA LYS A 259 3.57 -9.55 -5.47
C LYS A 259 4.88 -9.48 -4.71
N LEU A 260 4.85 -9.97 -3.46
CA LEU A 260 6.06 -10.07 -2.66
C LEU A 260 6.99 -11.13 -3.26
N PRO A 261 8.32 -10.93 -3.23
CA PRO A 261 9.29 -11.82 -3.86
C PRO A 261 9.15 -13.26 -3.35
N GLU A 262 9.34 -14.24 -4.23
CA GLU A 262 9.29 -15.67 -3.87
C GLU A 262 10.40 -16.06 -2.88
N ASP A 263 10.12 -17.10 -2.10
CA ASP A 263 11.10 -17.72 -1.21
C ASP A 263 12.14 -18.49 -2.02
N CYS A 264 13.20 -17.80 -2.49
CA CYS A 264 14.29 -18.43 -3.22
C CYS A 264 15.31 -19.14 -2.31
N GLY A 265 14.90 -19.61 -1.11
CA GLY A 265 15.75 -20.37 -0.20
C GLY A 265 16.74 -19.55 0.62
N ASN A 266 16.68 -18.21 0.53
CA ASN A 266 17.39 -17.32 1.44
C ASN A 266 16.66 -17.25 2.78
N THR A 267 17.41 -17.13 3.89
CA THR A 267 16.81 -16.98 5.22
C THR A 267 15.88 -15.77 5.23
N LYS A 268 14.59 -16.01 5.49
CA LYS A 268 13.57 -14.96 5.60
C LYS A 268 13.97 -13.99 6.71
N ILE A 269 13.86 -12.69 6.42
CA ILE A 269 14.13 -11.62 7.38
C ILE A 269 12.84 -10.84 7.57
N TYR A 270 12.49 -10.62 8.83
CA TYR A 270 11.34 -9.83 9.25
C TYR A 270 11.80 -8.70 10.16
N CYS A 271 11.04 -7.61 10.16
CA CYS A 271 11.20 -6.53 11.11
C CYS A 271 9.94 -6.33 11.92
N SER A 272 10.12 -6.17 13.23
CA SER A 272 9.09 -5.66 14.12
C SER A 272 9.16 -4.15 14.11
N ILE A 273 8.08 -3.49 13.68
CA ILE A 273 7.99 -2.04 13.55
C ILE A 273 7.00 -1.47 14.54
N TYR A 274 7.46 -0.51 15.32
CA TYR A 274 6.65 0.30 16.21
C TYR A 274 6.16 1.58 15.51
N PHE A 275 4.86 1.84 15.57
CA PHE A 275 4.26 3.10 15.10
C PHE A 275 3.67 3.91 16.25
N LYS A 276 4.38 4.96 16.66
CA LYS A 276 3.90 5.91 17.67
C LYS A 276 2.54 6.53 17.31
N MET A 277 2.34 6.87 16.03
CA MET A 277 1.14 7.55 15.54
C MET A 277 -0.09 6.65 15.38
N ILE A 278 0.04 5.33 15.56
CA ILE A 278 -1.07 4.36 15.41
C ILE A 278 -1.29 3.62 16.75
N GLY A 279 -1.32 4.39 17.83
CA GLY A 279 -1.58 3.85 19.18
C GLY A 279 -0.43 3.04 19.77
N GLY A 280 0.80 3.19 19.27
CA GLY A 280 1.98 2.49 19.78
C GLY A 280 1.95 0.98 19.53
N LYS A 281 1.28 0.55 18.46
CA LYS A 281 1.25 -0.86 18.05
C LYS A 281 2.54 -1.28 17.37
N ILE A 282 2.88 -2.55 17.55
CA ILE A 282 3.97 -3.23 16.86
C ILE A 282 3.37 -4.10 15.76
N PHE A 283 3.96 -4.08 14.58
CA PHE A 283 3.58 -4.97 13.49
C PHE A 283 4.83 -5.61 12.90
N THR A 284 4.70 -6.87 12.52
CA THR A 284 5.75 -7.62 11.84
C THR A 284 5.59 -7.45 10.33
N TYR A 285 6.69 -7.18 9.64
CA TYR A 285 6.73 -7.04 8.19
C TYR A 285 7.90 -7.82 7.60
N PRO A 286 7.78 -8.32 6.37
CA PRO A 286 8.93 -8.79 5.60
C PRO A 286 9.93 -7.66 5.39
N PHE A 287 11.23 -7.97 5.48
CA PHE A 287 12.30 -6.97 5.34
C PHE A 287 12.25 -6.21 4.01
N THR A 288 11.76 -6.84 2.95
CA THR A 288 11.56 -6.24 1.62
C THR A 288 10.48 -5.15 1.57
N CYS A 289 9.67 -4.99 2.62
CA CYS A 289 8.58 -4.02 2.68
C CYS A 289 8.98 -2.68 3.34
N HIS A 290 10.27 -2.44 3.51
CA HIS A 290 10.84 -1.24 4.13
C HIS A 290 11.76 -0.49 3.17
N LEU A 291 11.77 0.84 3.31
CA LEU A 291 12.66 1.78 2.62
C LEU A 291 13.31 2.74 3.62
#